data_AF-D4K1Z9-F1
#
_entry.id   AF-D4K1Z9-F1
#
_cell.length_a   1.000
_cell.length_b   1.000
_cell.length_c   1.000
_cell.angle_alpha   90.00
_cell.angle_beta   90.00
_cell.angle_gamma   90.00
#
_symmetry.space_group_name_H-M   'P 1'
#
loop_
_entity.id
_entity.type
_entity.pdbx_description
1 polymer ?
#
loop_
_entity_poly.entity_id
_entity_poly.type
_entity_poly.pdbx_seq_one_letter_code
_entity_poly.pdbx_strand_id
1 'polypeptide(L)'
;MEKKTSCLLCILTALLLAVLYLWAALRPGVWLRDAFLYRQADGSFSGRDAYAAYTMQIAQTENGAEVEFTLDGETRHYRLESKAEGMSDPGVKIEQDGVVVFTGTALGDPGDAILWREDDGGLADEVNVIVNGEYQRSDLWPSCSWLYHVAVGGRRETRGSVAFLLPIGALVVLLVLDVRFPLLFWNLRHGLEVYGGEPTEWYYAMQRVSRITSIIGVFVLAAMSFAVH
;
A
#
# COMPACT_ATOMS: atom_id res chain seq x y z
N MET A 1 30.32 -20.72 -24.03
CA MET A 1 29.67 -20.94 -22.72
C MET A 1 29.17 -19.65 -22.07
N GLU A 2 29.73 -18.47 -22.39
CA GLU A 2 29.36 -17.16 -21.81
C GLU A 2 27.89 -16.72 -21.99
N LYS A 3 27.24 -17.04 -23.12
CA LYS A 3 25.84 -16.62 -23.35
C LYS A 3 24.85 -17.28 -22.39
N LYS A 4 25.11 -18.52 -21.94
CA LYS A 4 24.23 -19.24 -21.02
C LYS A 4 24.37 -18.73 -19.58
N THR A 5 25.59 -18.44 -19.14
CA THR A 5 25.86 -17.87 -17.81
C THR A 5 25.36 -16.44 -17.68
N SER A 6 25.49 -15.61 -18.74
CA SER A 6 24.94 -14.25 -18.77
C SER A 6 23.40 -14.25 -18.73
N CYS A 7 22.73 -15.15 -19.46
CA CYS A 7 21.28 -15.28 -19.42
C CYS A 7 20.78 -15.76 -18.04
N LEU A 8 21.46 -16.73 -17.44
CA LEU A 8 21.14 -17.22 -16.10
C LEU A 8 21.26 -16.12 -15.04
N LEU A 9 22.33 -15.31 -15.10
CA LEU A 9 22.55 -14.21 -14.17
C LEU A 9 21.42 -13.17 -14.27
N CYS A 10 21.04 -12.76 -15.49
CA CYS A 10 19.93 -11.82 -15.69
C CYS A 10 18.60 -12.34 -15.12
N ILE A 11 18.30 -13.63 -15.31
CA ILE A 11 17.06 -14.24 -14.77
C ILE A 11 17.10 -14.22 -13.23
N LEU A 12 18.23 -14.59 -12.63
CA LEU A 12 18.38 -14.58 -11.17
C LEU A 12 18.25 -13.16 -10.60
N THR A 13 18.85 -12.16 -11.25
CA THR A 13 18.71 -10.75 -10.84
C THR A 13 17.26 -10.28 -10.95
N ALA A 14 16.57 -10.60 -12.05
CA ALA A 14 15.17 -10.22 -12.23
C ALA A 14 14.25 -10.89 -11.19
N LEU A 15 14.50 -12.17 -10.88
CA LEU A 15 13.75 -12.91 -9.86
C LEU A 15 13.99 -12.33 -8.47
N LEU A 16 15.25 -12.03 -8.13
CA LEU A 16 15.59 -11.36 -6.88
C LEU A 16 14.89 -10.01 -6.74
N LEU A 17 14.92 -9.18 -7.78
CA LEU A 17 14.24 -7.88 -7.79
C LEU A 17 12.71 -8.03 -7.66
N ALA A 18 12.11 -9.02 -8.32
CA ALA A 18 10.69 -9.31 -8.19
C ALA A 18 10.32 -9.73 -6.77
N VAL A 19 11.13 -10.59 -6.12
CA VAL A 19 10.93 -10.98 -4.72
C VAL A 19 11.06 -9.79 -3.80
N LEU A 20 12.09 -8.94 -3.99
CA LEU A 20 12.28 -7.73 -3.20
C LEU A 20 11.13 -6.74 -3.38
N TYR A 21 10.65 -6.57 -4.60
CA TYR A 21 9.49 -5.73 -4.91
C TYR A 21 8.22 -6.24 -4.22
N LEU A 22 7.90 -7.53 -4.38
CA LEU A 22 6.72 -8.13 -3.75
C LEU A 22 6.80 -8.04 -2.23
N TRP A 23 7.97 -8.31 -1.67
CA TRP A 23 8.20 -8.14 -0.24
C TRP A 23 7.95 -6.70 0.19
N ALA A 24 8.53 -5.71 -0.49
CA ALA A 24 8.36 -4.30 -0.14
C ALA A 24 6.92 -3.78 -0.32
N ALA A 25 6.25 -4.17 -1.41
CA ALA A 25 4.90 -3.77 -1.76
C ALA A 25 3.86 -4.38 -0.82
N LEU A 26 4.00 -5.66 -0.48
CA LEU A 26 3.02 -6.40 0.32
C LEU A 26 3.32 -6.38 1.82
N ARG A 27 4.32 -5.60 2.26
CA ARG A 27 4.56 -5.44 3.70
C ARG A 27 3.34 -4.80 4.36
N PRO A 28 2.78 -5.44 5.41
CA PRO A 28 1.62 -4.92 6.11
C PRO A 28 1.97 -3.65 6.88
N GLY A 29 1.03 -2.73 6.92
CA GLY A 29 1.13 -1.48 7.66
C GLY A 29 -0.19 -0.74 7.64
N VAL A 30 -0.13 0.56 7.89
CA VAL A 30 -1.26 1.48 7.81
C VAL A 30 -0.80 2.81 7.25
N TRP A 31 -1.60 3.44 6.39
CA TRP A 31 -1.35 4.81 5.96
C TRP A 31 -1.86 5.79 6.99
N LEU A 32 -1.02 6.74 7.40
CA LEU A 32 -1.37 7.93 8.17
C LEU A 32 -1.02 9.13 7.29
N ARG A 33 -2.00 9.65 6.55
CA ARG A 33 -1.79 10.70 5.54
C ARG A 33 -0.72 10.24 4.53
N ASP A 34 0.42 10.94 4.44
CA ASP A 34 1.53 10.61 3.55
C ASP A 34 2.55 9.62 4.14
N ALA A 35 2.39 9.21 5.40
CA ALA A 35 3.29 8.29 6.08
C ALA A 35 2.74 6.86 6.06
N PHE A 36 3.51 5.92 5.52
CA PHE A 36 3.21 4.49 5.71
C PHE A 36 3.90 3.95 6.96
N LEU A 37 3.12 3.54 7.95
CA LEU A 37 3.62 2.96 9.19
C LEU A 37 3.66 1.44 9.04
N TYR A 38 4.88 0.91 8.90
CA TYR A 38 5.11 -0.52 8.77
C TYR A 38 4.86 -1.25 10.07
N ARG A 39 4.19 -2.41 10.00
CA ARG A 39 4.09 -3.33 11.13
C ARG A 39 5.46 -3.97 11.41
N GLN A 40 5.91 -3.86 12.65
CA GLN A 40 7.14 -4.43 13.16
C GLN A 40 6.91 -5.84 13.72
N ALA A 41 8.01 -6.52 14.03
CA ALA A 41 7.98 -7.89 14.56
C ALA A 41 7.36 -7.98 15.97
N ASP A 42 7.52 -6.94 16.78
CA ASP A 42 6.93 -6.79 18.12
C ASP A 42 5.44 -6.39 18.09
N GLY A 43 4.87 -6.22 16.89
CA GLY A 43 3.49 -5.81 16.70
C GLY A 43 3.28 -4.30 16.67
N SER A 44 4.33 -3.51 16.98
CA SER A 44 4.31 -2.06 16.85
C SER A 44 4.25 -1.64 15.38
N PHE A 45 4.02 -0.36 15.17
CA PHE A 45 4.08 0.25 13.86
C PHE A 45 5.06 1.41 13.88
N SER A 46 5.80 1.57 12.79
CA SER A 46 6.69 2.72 12.66
C SER A 46 6.77 3.20 11.22
N GLY A 47 6.80 4.51 11.05
CA GLY A 47 6.94 5.15 9.74
C GLY A 47 7.54 6.53 9.89
N ARG A 48 7.84 7.16 8.77
CA ARG A 48 8.24 8.56 8.72
C ARG A 48 7.78 9.18 7.41
N ASP A 49 7.49 10.47 7.45
CA ASP A 49 7.30 11.30 6.27
C ASP A 49 8.35 12.43 6.27
N ALA A 50 8.06 13.50 5.52
CA ALA A 50 8.88 14.70 5.49
C ALA A 50 8.79 15.55 6.77
N TYR A 51 7.76 15.35 7.59
CA TYR A 51 7.42 16.19 8.73
C TYR A 51 7.85 15.58 10.07
N ALA A 52 7.63 14.28 10.28
CA ALA A 52 7.90 13.62 11.55
C ALA A 52 8.20 12.12 11.41
N ALA A 53 8.80 11.57 12.48
CA ALA A 53 8.86 10.13 12.72
C ALA A 53 7.70 9.71 13.63
N TYR A 54 7.02 8.63 13.25
CA TYR A 54 5.87 8.11 13.97
C TYR A 54 6.13 6.70 14.46
N THR A 55 5.75 6.42 15.70
CA THR A 55 5.63 5.05 16.21
C THR A 55 4.30 4.88 16.92
N MET A 56 3.70 3.70 16.78
CA MET A 56 2.41 3.39 17.38
C MET A 56 2.41 1.97 17.92
N GLN A 57 1.92 1.81 19.14
CA GLN A 57 1.66 0.51 19.75
C GLN A 57 0.17 0.38 20.01
N ILE A 58 -0.38 -0.81 19.74
CA ILE A 58 -1.80 -1.09 19.97
C ILE A 58 -1.91 -2.31 20.89
N ALA A 59 -2.58 -2.14 22.02
CA ALA A 59 -2.96 -3.20 22.94
C ALA A 59 -4.47 -3.41 22.87
N GLN A 60 -4.90 -4.61 22.49
CA GLN A 60 -6.33 -4.95 22.47
C GLN A 60 -6.83 -5.14 23.90
N THR A 61 -8.03 -4.63 24.20
CA THR A 61 -8.71 -4.81 25.49
C THR A 61 -10.03 -5.55 25.28
N GLU A 62 -10.72 -5.94 26.37
CA GLU A 62 -12.01 -6.64 26.26
C GLU A 62 -13.08 -5.82 25.52
N ASN A 63 -13.04 -4.49 25.64
CA ASN A 63 -14.06 -3.59 25.11
C ASN A 63 -13.50 -2.60 24.09
N GLY A 64 -12.36 -2.88 23.44
CA GLY A 64 -11.76 -1.98 22.46
C GLY A 64 -10.24 -2.08 22.41
N ALA A 65 -9.54 -0.94 22.49
CA ALA A 65 -8.08 -0.91 22.37
C ALA A 65 -7.45 0.28 23.11
N GLU A 66 -6.21 0.09 23.55
CA GLU A 66 -5.32 1.16 24.00
C GLU A 66 -4.25 1.38 22.94
N VAL A 67 -3.96 2.64 22.64
CA VAL A 67 -3.00 3.04 21.61
C VAL A 67 -2.01 4.03 22.22
N GLU A 68 -0.73 3.68 22.18
CA GLU A 68 0.34 4.62 22.46
C GLU A 68 0.84 5.14 21.11
N PHE A 69 0.66 6.44 20.85
CA PHE A 69 1.09 7.07 19.62
C PHE A 69 2.18 8.09 19.92
N THR A 70 3.32 7.96 19.25
CA THR A 70 4.49 8.82 19.44
C THR A 70 4.82 9.53 18.15
N LEU A 71 5.02 10.85 18.26
CA LEU A 71 5.41 11.76 17.19
C LEU A 71 6.68 12.50 17.60
N ASP A 72 7.78 12.25 16.91
CA ASP A 72 9.11 12.82 17.22
C ASP A 72 9.49 12.72 18.71
N GLY A 73 9.13 11.60 19.36
CA GLY A 73 9.41 11.35 20.78
C GLY A 73 8.38 11.93 21.76
N GLU A 74 7.39 12.69 21.30
CA GLU A 74 6.23 13.09 22.11
C GLU A 74 5.18 11.98 22.04
N THR A 75 4.78 11.41 23.18
CA THR A 75 3.83 10.29 23.23
C THR A 75 2.48 10.74 23.80
N ARG A 76 1.40 10.34 23.15
CA ARG A 76 0.02 10.45 23.65
C ARG A 76 -0.59 9.07 23.79
N HIS A 77 -1.36 8.89 24.84
CA HIS A 77 -2.05 7.64 25.15
C HIS A 77 -3.52 7.80 24.81
N TYR A 78 -4.02 6.92 23.96
CA TYR A 78 -5.41 6.90 23.56
C TYR A 78 -6.07 5.63 24.08
N ARG A 79 -7.25 5.79 24.68
CA ARG A 79 -8.09 4.67 25.09
C ARG A 79 -9.38 4.69 24.29
N LEU A 80 -9.61 3.63 23.54
CA LEU A 80 -10.78 3.44 22.70
C LEU A 80 -11.66 2.37 23.32
N GLU A 81 -12.88 2.76 23.69
CA GLU A 81 -13.92 1.85 24.14
C GLU A 81 -14.99 1.76 23.03
N SER A 82 -15.31 0.54 22.61
CA SER A 82 -16.28 0.20 21.59
C SER A 82 -17.06 -1.03 22.05
N LYS A 83 -18.30 -0.84 22.49
CA LYS A 83 -19.17 -1.97 22.89
C LYS A 83 -19.75 -2.62 21.65
N ALA A 84 -19.03 -3.58 21.10
CA ALA A 84 -19.26 -4.10 19.74
C ALA A 84 -20.08 -5.40 19.65
N GLU A 85 -20.54 -6.03 20.74
CA GLU A 85 -21.22 -7.32 20.59
C GLU A 85 -22.63 -7.19 20.00
N GLY A 86 -22.73 -7.40 18.68
CA GLY A 86 -23.96 -7.66 17.95
C GLY A 86 -24.78 -6.44 17.54
N MET A 87 -24.23 -5.23 17.66
CA MET A 87 -24.92 -3.98 17.32
C MET A 87 -24.30 -3.37 16.05
N SER A 88 -25.15 -3.00 15.07
CA SER A 88 -24.71 -2.31 13.86
C SER A 88 -24.09 -0.93 14.14
N ASP A 89 -24.41 -0.38 15.31
CA ASP A 89 -24.14 1.00 15.71
C ASP A 89 -23.55 1.03 17.13
N PRO A 90 -22.32 0.52 17.37
CA PRO A 90 -21.75 0.48 18.72
C PRO A 90 -21.45 1.89 19.25
N GLY A 91 -21.72 2.09 20.54
CA GLY A 91 -21.27 3.27 21.26
C GLY A 91 -19.74 3.27 21.36
N VAL A 92 -19.15 4.38 20.94
CA VAL A 92 -17.71 4.61 20.91
C VAL A 92 -17.35 5.77 21.82
N LYS A 93 -16.32 5.55 22.62
CA LYS A 93 -15.70 6.59 23.45
C LYS A 93 -14.20 6.56 23.24
N ILE A 94 -13.61 7.72 22.97
CA ILE A 94 -12.17 7.88 22.80
C ILE A 94 -11.68 8.90 23.81
N GLU A 95 -10.69 8.47 24.61
CA GLU A 95 -9.99 9.31 25.56
C GLU A 95 -8.56 9.52 25.11
N GLN A 96 -8.04 10.73 25.25
CA GLN A 96 -6.64 11.08 25.06
C GLN A 96 -6.07 11.52 26.42
N ASP A 97 -5.05 10.82 26.90
CA ASP A 97 -4.36 11.09 28.18
C ASP A 97 -5.35 11.26 29.35
N GLY A 98 -6.44 10.48 29.35
CA GLY A 98 -7.51 10.50 30.36
C GLY A 98 -8.61 11.55 30.14
N VAL A 99 -8.53 12.37 29.09
CA VAL A 99 -9.56 13.35 28.73
C VAL A 99 -10.40 12.80 27.57
N VAL A 100 -11.72 12.80 27.71
CA VAL A 100 -12.62 12.38 26.63
C VAL A 100 -12.53 13.36 25.47
N VAL A 101 -12.11 12.88 24.30
CA VAL A 101 -12.01 13.68 23.06
C VAL A 101 -13.15 13.38 22.09
N PHE A 102 -13.78 12.21 22.21
CA PHE A 102 -14.93 11.83 21.41
C PHE A 102 -15.87 10.87 22.16
N THR A 103 -17.17 11.11 22.00
CA THR A 103 -18.26 10.21 22.39
C THR A 103 -19.29 10.21 21.28
N GLY A 104 -19.72 9.02 20.86
CA GLY A 104 -20.68 8.89 19.78
C GLY A 104 -20.89 7.45 19.35
N THR A 105 -21.21 7.27 18.08
CA THR A 105 -21.56 5.98 17.48
C THR A 105 -20.70 5.73 16.25
N ALA A 106 -20.24 4.50 16.07
CA ALA A 106 -19.63 4.07 14.82
C ALA A 106 -20.69 3.45 13.91
N LEU A 107 -20.82 3.95 12.68
CA LEU A 107 -21.76 3.45 11.68
C LEU A 107 -21.02 2.66 10.61
N GLY A 108 -21.34 1.37 10.45
CA GLY A 108 -20.75 0.48 9.46
C GLY A 108 -19.63 -0.41 10.01
N ASP A 109 -18.86 -1.01 9.10
CA ASP A 109 -17.79 -1.93 9.49
C ASP A 109 -16.67 -1.18 10.22
N PRO A 110 -16.16 -1.68 11.37
CA PRO A 110 -15.20 -0.96 12.19
C PRO A 110 -13.95 -0.43 11.47
N GLY A 111 -13.49 -1.08 10.39
CA GLY A 111 -12.34 -0.63 9.58
C GLY A 111 -12.63 0.56 8.65
N ASP A 112 -13.91 0.84 8.37
CA ASP A 112 -14.37 1.91 7.47
C ASP A 112 -15.52 2.73 8.09
N ALA A 113 -15.75 2.59 9.39
CA ALA A 113 -16.92 3.13 10.07
C ALA A 113 -16.91 4.66 10.09
N ILE A 114 -18.08 5.26 9.94
CA ILE A 114 -18.24 6.71 10.14
C ILE A 114 -18.51 6.95 11.62
N LEU A 115 -17.69 7.77 12.27
CA LEU A 115 -17.89 8.15 13.66
C LEU A 115 -18.79 9.38 13.74
N TRP A 116 -19.96 9.20 14.35
CA TRP A 116 -20.99 10.22 14.52
C TRP A 116 -21.10 10.67 15.97
N ARG A 117 -21.00 11.97 16.23
CA ARG A 117 -20.97 12.53 17.58
C ARG A 117 -22.36 12.60 18.21
N GLU A 118 -22.46 12.37 19.51
CA GLU A 118 -23.75 12.32 20.23
C GLU A 118 -24.32 13.71 20.59
N ASP A 119 -23.46 14.71 20.85
CA ASP A 119 -23.85 16.02 21.40
C ASP A 119 -24.42 16.99 20.35
N ASP A 120 -23.74 17.14 19.21
CA ASP A 120 -24.09 18.09 18.14
C ASP A 120 -24.56 17.39 16.85
N GLY A 121 -24.46 16.06 16.79
CA GLY A 121 -24.78 15.28 15.59
C GLY A 121 -23.80 15.52 14.44
N GLY A 122 -22.60 16.03 14.70
CA GLY A 122 -21.52 16.20 13.73
C GLY A 122 -20.66 14.95 13.54
N LEU A 123 -19.69 15.05 12.64
CA LEU A 123 -18.66 14.01 12.47
C LEU A 123 -17.63 14.10 13.61
N ALA A 124 -16.98 12.97 13.92
CA ALA A 124 -15.94 12.94 14.95
C ALA A 124 -14.76 13.87 14.63
N ASP A 125 -14.32 13.87 13.37
CA ASP A 125 -13.18 14.65 12.90
C ASP A 125 -13.64 15.85 12.08
N GLU A 126 -13.06 17.01 12.38
CA GLU A 126 -13.31 18.24 11.63
C GLU A 126 -12.63 18.20 10.26
N VAL A 127 -13.24 18.84 9.26
CA VAL A 127 -12.66 18.95 7.92
C VAL A 127 -11.52 19.96 7.97
N ASN A 128 -10.28 19.47 8.00
CA ASN A 128 -9.11 20.33 7.95
C ASN A 128 -8.74 20.69 6.50
N VAL A 129 -8.56 21.98 6.23
CA VAL A 129 -8.17 22.50 4.90
C VAL A 129 -6.70 22.90 4.95
N ILE A 130 -5.86 22.09 4.32
CA ILE A 130 -4.42 22.34 4.23
C ILE A 130 -4.14 23.20 3.00
N VAL A 131 -3.63 24.41 3.23
CA VAL A 131 -3.26 25.35 2.16
C VAL A 131 -1.79 25.16 1.82
N ASN A 132 -1.48 25.01 0.53
CA ASN A 132 -0.10 24.83 0.01
C ASN A 132 0.65 23.57 0.51
N GLY A 133 -0.05 22.60 1.10
CA GLY A 133 0.55 21.36 1.58
C GLY A 133 1.39 21.49 2.85
N GLU A 134 1.37 22.64 3.52
CA GLU A 134 2.07 22.84 4.78
C GLU A 134 1.19 22.36 5.95
N TYR A 135 1.64 21.30 6.62
CA TYR A 135 0.97 20.75 7.80
C TYR A 135 1.39 21.50 9.05
N GLN A 136 0.44 21.81 9.92
CA GLN A 136 0.75 22.22 11.29
C GLN A 136 1.04 20.98 12.14
N ARG A 137 1.85 21.14 13.19
CA ARG A 137 2.18 20.03 14.10
C ARG A 137 0.94 19.40 14.75
N SER A 138 -0.13 20.17 14.95
CA SER A 138 -1.43 19.66 15.41
C SER A 138 -2.06 18.66 14.44
N ASP A 139 -1.89 18.87 13.14
CA ASP A 139 -2.48 18.06 12.07
C ASP A 139 -1.77 16.72 11.90
N LEU A 140 -0.57 16.60 12.47
CA LEU A 140 0.25 15.41 12.42
C LEU A 140 -0.19 14.34 13.43
N TRP A 141 -1.01 14.69 14.41
CA TRP A 141 -1.62 13.70 15.30
C TRP A 141 -2.71 12.90 14.58
N PRO A 142 -2.96 11.65 14.99
CA PRO A 142 -3.99 10.84 14.36
C PRO A 142 -5.39 11.35 14.73
N SER A 143 -6.32 11.26 13.78
CA SER A 143 -7.72 11.62 13.99
C SER A 143 -8.47 10.52 14.76
N CYS A 144 -9.64 10.83 15.31
CA CYS A 144 -10.46 9.87 16.04
C CYS A 144 -10.91 8.71 15.13
N SER A 145 -11.34 9.02 13.90
CA SER A 145 -11.77 8.01 12.93
C SER A 145 -10.61 7.09 12.54
N TRP A 146 -9.44 7.66 12.27
CA TRP A 146 -8.26 6.88 11.93
C TRP A 146 -7.84 5.95 13.07
N LEU A 147 -7.81 6.45 14.31
CA LEU A 147 -7.52 5.63 15.49
C LEU A 147 -8.51 4.47 15.62
N TYR A 148 -9.81 4.73 15.43
CA TYR A 148 -10.84 3.71 15.51
C TYR A 148 -10.68 2.63 14.44
N HIS A 149 -10.50 3.03 13.17
CA HIS A 149 -10.32 2.10 12.05
C HIS A 149 -9.14 1.15 12.25
N VAL A 150 -8.04 1.69 12.76
CA VAL A 150 -6.79 0.94 12.90
C VAL A 150 -6.78 0.10 14.18
N ALA A 151 -7.21 0.67 15.31
CA ALA A 151 -7.08 0.03 16.62
C ALA A 151 -8.25 -0.91 16.94
N VAL A 152 -9.49 -0.51 16.61
CA VAL A 152 -10.68 -1.33 16.85
C VAL A 152 -11.02 -2.13 15.59
N GLY A 153 -11.02 -1.48 14.42
CA GLY A 153 -11.33 -2.15 13.16
C GLY A 153 -10.25 -3.07 12.63
N GLY A 154 -9.03 -2.98 13.17
CA GLY A 154 -7.92 -3.83 12.76
C GLY A 154 -7.51 -3.62 11.30
N ARG A 155 -7.84 -2.47 10.70
CA ARG A 155 -7.52 -2.14 9.31
C ARG A 155 -6.02 -2.31 9.06
N ARG A 156 -5.68 -3.09 8.03
CA ARG A 156 -4.31 -3.32 7.55
C ARG A 156 -4.25 -3.07 6.07
N GLU A 157 -3.23 -2.35 5.66
CA GLU A 157 -3.00 -1.97 4.27
C GLU A 157 -1.60 -2.43 3.82
N THR A 158 -1.38 -2.41 2.51
CA THR A 158 -0.09 -2.69 1.89
C THR A 158 0.53 -1.40 1.39
N ARG A 159 1.86 -1.29 1.46
CA ARG A 159 2.55 -0.09 0.95
C ARG A 159 2.40 0.05 -0.56
N GLY A 160 2.34 -1.05 -1.30
CA GLY A 160 2.17 -1.03 -2.76
C GLY A 160 0.72 -1.27 -3.14
N SER A 161 0.28 -0.64 -4.23
CA SER A 161 -1.03 -0.91 -4.83
C SER A 161 -1.01 -2.24 -5.60
N VAL A 162 -1.86 -3.17 -5.16
CA VAL A 162 -2.01 -4.50 -5.75
C VAL A 162 -2.50 -4.43 -7.21
N ALA A 163 -3.20 -3.35 -7.58
CA ALA A 163 -3.71 -3.15 -8.93
C ALA A 163 -2.60 -3.16 -10.01
N PHE A 164 -1.38 -2.74 -9.65
CA PHE A 164 -0.24 -2.73 -10.57
C PHE A 164 0.40 -4.12 -10.76
N LEU A 165 0.11 -5.10 -9.92
CA LEU A 165 0.68 -6.45 -10.07
C LEU A 165 0.27 -7.13 -11.38
N LEU A 166 -0.99 -6.93 -11.80
CA LEU A 166 -1.51 -7.50 -13.05
C LEU A 166 -0.79 -6.93 -14.28
N PRO A 167 -0.75 -5.60 -14.52
CA PRO A 167 -0.05 -5.07 -15.70
C PRO A 167 1.45 -5.33 -15.66
N ILE A 168 2.10 -5.30 -14.47
CA ILE A 168 3.51 -5.69 -14.32
C ILE A 168 3.69 -7.15 -14.73
N GLY A 169 2.88 -8.06 -14.19
CA GLY A 169 2.93 -9.49 -14.48
C GLY A 169 2.71 -9.76 -15.96
N ALA A 170 1.74 -9.11 -16.60
CA ALA A 170 1.48 -9.24 -18.02
C ALA A 170 2.70 -8.83 -18.88
N LEU A 171 3.32 -7.68 -18.59
CA LEU A 171 4.53 -7.25 -19.31
C LEU A 171 5.71 -8.20 -19.10
N VAL A 172 5.90 -8.71 -17.88
CA VAL A 172 6.95 -9.70 -17.58
C VAL A 172 6.71 -10.99 -18.35
N VAL A 173 5.47 -11.51 -18.40
CA VAL A 173 5.14 -12.71 -19.18
C VAL A 173 5.42 -12.48 -20.67
N LEU A 174 4.98 -11.35 -21.23
CA LEU A 174 5.24 -11.01 -22.64
C LEU A 174 6.75 -10.93 -22.92
N LEU A 175 7.51 -10.30 -22.02
CA LEU A 175 8.97 -10.20 -22.14
C LEU A 175 9.64 -11.57 -22.09
N VAL A 176 9.23 -12.45 -21.17
CA VAL A 176 9.78 -13.82 -21.05
C VAL A 176 9.47 -14.63 -22.30
N LEU A 177 8.23 -14.55 -22.81
CA LEU A 177 7.83 -15.22 -24.04
C LEU A 177 8.63 -14.72 -25.25
N ASP A 178 8.80 -13.41 -25.38
CA ASP A 178 9.57 -12.80 -26.48
C ASP A 178 11.07 -13.18 -26.45
N VAL A 179 11.65 -13.29 -25.26
CA VAL A 179 13.05 -13.71 -25.09
C VAL A 179 13.21 -15.22 -25.33
N ARG A 180 12.30 -16.05 -24.82
CA ARG A 180 12.38 -17.52 -24.91
C ARG A 180 11.98 -18.06 -26.28
N PHE A 181 11.06 -17.39 -26.95
CA PHE A 181 10.51 -17.75 -28.25
C PHE A 181 10.51 -16.53 -29.16
N PRO A 182 11.68 -16.13 -29.70
CA PRO A 182 11.82 -14.89 -30.46
C PRO A 182 11.02 -14.84 -31.77
N LEU A 183 10.49 -15.96 -32.25
CA LEU A 183 9.60 -16.01 -33.41
C LEU A 183 8.12 -16.18 -33.03
N LEU A 184 7.77 -16.17 -31.73
CA LEU A 184 6.40 -16.43 -31.28
C LEU A 184 5.39 -15.46 -31.91
N PHE A 185 5.63 -14.15 -31.77
CA PHE A 185 4.71 -13.14 -32.31
C PHE A 185 4.72 -13.08 -33.84
N TRP A 186 5.86 -13.41 -34.46
CA TRP A 186 5.93 -13.57 -35.91
C TRP A 186 5.03 -14.72 -36.37
N ASN A 187 5.17 -15.90 -35.74
CA ASN A 187 4.41 -17.10 -36.03
C ASN A 187 2.93 -16.97 -35.67
N LEU A 188 2.57 -16.25 -34.61
CA LEU A 188 1.16 -15.99 -34.30
C LEU A 188 0.51 -15.09 -35.36
N ARG A 189 1.28 -14.15 -35.93
CA ARG A 189 0.79 -13.23 -36.96
C ARG A 189 0.77 -13.84 -38.37
N HIS A 190 1.70 -14.72 -38.70
CA HIS A 190 1.91 -15.23 -40.06
C HIS A 190 1.78 -16.76 -40.18
N GLY A 191 1.67 -17.49 -39.06
CA GLY A 191 1.70 -18.97 -39.04
C GLY A 191 0.44 -19.66 -39.56
N LEU A 192 -0.62 -18.90 -39.89
CA LEU A 192 -1.77 -19.39 -40.66
C LEU A 192 -1.62 -19.13 -42.17
N GLU A 193 -0.62 -18.36 -42.59
CA GLU A 193 -0.35 -18.05 -44.00
C GLU A 193 0.79 -18.93 -44.51
N VAL A 194 0.50 -19.73 -45.55
CA VAL A 194 1.38 -20.79 -46.09
C VAL A 194 2.53 -20.25 -46.97
N TYR A 195 2.84 -18.95 -46.92
CA TYR A 195 4.00 -18.37 -47.62
C TYR A 195 4.97 -17.73 -46.65
N GLY A 196 5.81 -18.57 -46.05
CA GLY A 196 6.84 -18.18 -45.08
C GLY A 196 7.99 -17.43 -45.73
N GLY A 197 8.01 -16.10 -45.57
CA GLY A 197 9.25 -15.31 -45.65
C GLY A 197 10.02 -15.38 -44.33
N GLU A 198 11.35 -15.27 -44.39
CA GLU A 198 12.18 -15.12 -43.19
C GLU A 198 11.90 -13.75 -42.54
N PRO A 199 11.90 -13.66 -41.19
CA PRO A 199 11.75 -12.38 -40.50
C PRO A 199 12.82 -11.39 -40.95
N THR A 200 12.42 -10.16 -41.22
CA THR A 200 13.34 -9.12 -41.68
C THR A 200 14.27 -8.66 -40.55
N GLU A 201 15.42 -8.09 -40.91
CA GLU A 201 16.31 -7.39 -39.94
C GLU A 201 15.55 -6.33 -39.13
N TRP A 202 14.58 -5.66 -39.75
CA TRP A 202 13.71 -4.71 -39.08
C TRP A 202 12.87 -5.35 -37.96
N TYR A 203 12.36 -6.57 -38.18
CA TYR A 203 11.64 -7.31 -37.14
C TYR A 203 12.53 -7.55 -35.91
N TYR A 204 13.76 -8.03 -36.13
CA TYR A 204 14.71 -8.25 -35.04
C TYR A 204 15.13 -6.95 -34.34
N ALA A 205 15.27 -5.85 -35.09
CA ALA A 205 15.53 -4.53 -34.51
C ALA A 205 14.37 -4.08 -33.60
N MET A 206 13.13 -4.19 -34.08
CA MET A 206 11.94 -3.84 -33.31
C MET A 206 11.71 -4.75 -32.11
N GLN A 207 12.09 -6.02 -32.20
CA GLN A 207 12.07 -6.94 -31.07
C GLN A 207 13.01 -6.48 -29.94
N ARG A 208 14.21 -5.99 -30.27
CA ARG A 208 15.12 -5.43 -29.25
C ARG A 208 14.55 -4.17 -28.61
N VAL A 209 13.97 -3.27 -29.41
CA VAL A 209 13.30 -2.06 -28.89
C VAL A 209 12.15 -2.43 -27.97
N SER A 210 11.29 -3.36 -28.38
CA SER A 210 10.18 -3.86 -27.57
C SER A 210 10.64 -4.36 -26.21
N ARG A 211 11.70 -5.20 -26.16
CA ARG A 211 12.27 -5.70 -24.90
C ARG A 211 12.72 -4.58 -23.97
N ILE A 212 13.43 -3.58 -24.51
CA ILE A 212 13.89 -2.42 -23.73
C ILE A 212 12.69 -1.63 -23.19
N THR A 213 11.70 -1.35 -24.04
CA THR A 213 10.48 -0.63 -23.65
C THR A 213 9.69 -1.39 -22.59
N SER A 214 9.56 -2.72 -22.70
CA SER A 214 8.88 -3.54 -21.68
C SER A 214 9.61 -3.51 -20.34
N ILE A 215 10.95 -3.55 -20.33
CA ILE A 215 11.74 -3.43 -19.10
C ILE A 215 11.49 -2.07 -18.45
N ILE A 216 11.57 -0.98 -19.22
CA ILE A 216 11.29 0.38 -18.72
C ILE A 216 9.85 0.45 -18.18
N GLY A 217 8.87 -0.11 -18.91
CA GLY A 217 7.48 -0.13 -18.50
C GLY A 217 7.26 -0.86 -17.16
N VAL A 218 7.93 -2.00 -16.94
CA VAL A 218 7.90 -2.71 -15.65
C VAL A 218 8.44 -1.83 -14.53
N PHE A 219 9.57 -1.15 -14.73
CA PHE A 219 10.12 -0.24 -13.73
C PHE A 219 9.20 0.94 -13.43
N VAL A 220 8.58 1.54 -14.45
CA VAL A 220 7.64 2.66 -14.30
C VAL A 220 6.39 2.21 -13.53
N LEU A 221 5.81 1.07 -13.87
CA LEU A 221 4.65 0.52 -13.15
C LEU A 221 4.99 0.16 -11.70
N ALA A 222 6.17 -0.42 -11.46
CA ALA A 222 6.64 -0.72 -10.11
C ALA A 222 6.94 0.54 -9.29
N ALA A 223 7.36 1.65 -9.91
CA ALA A 223 7.50 2.93 -9.22
C ALA A 223 6.13 3.54 -8.90
N MET A 224 5.20 3.54 -9.87
CA MET A 224 3.84 4.05 -9.69
C MET A 224 3.07 3.27 -8.62
N SER A 225 3.33 1.97 -8.46
CA SER A 225 2.67 1.17 -7.43
C SER A 225 2.95 1.64 -6.00
N PHE A 226 4.02 2.42 -5.77
CA PHE A 226 4.34 3.02 -4.47
C PHE A 226 4.01 4.51 -4.39
N ALA A 227 3.63 5.14 -5.51
CA ALA A 227 3.34 6.57 -5.59
C ALA A 227 1.84 6.87 -5.60
N VAL A 228 1.01 5.89 -5.96
CA VAL A 228 -0.45 6.05 -6.04
C VAL A 228 -1.08 5.41 -4.79
N HIS A 229 -1.40 6.24 -3.81
CA HIS A 229 -2.10 5.90 -2.56
C HIS A 229 -3.12 6.99 -2.22
#